data_AF-A0A955SQW2-F1
#
_entry.id   AF-A0A955SQW2-F1
#
_cell.length_a   1.000
_cell.length_b   1.000
_cell.length_c   1.000
_cell.angle_alpha   90.00
_cell.angle_beta   90.00
_cell.angle_gamma   90.00
#
_symmetry.space_group_name_H-M   'P 1'
#
loop_
_entity.id
_entity.type
_entity.pdbx_description
1 polymer ?
#
loop_
_entity_poly.entity_id
_entity_poly.type
_entity_poly.pdbx_seq_one_letter_code
_entity_poly.pdbx_strand_id
1 'polypeptide(L)'
;PVLLEHKLETNGAVHWNPGCYAPPTPWVHASDWENPELEEITGPVMHRRRVYAPLPHMTDVAANVSYEFFSGQPYIVQESLTEVMKDIFVKALRNGEIVFNHAVLNEFVWKDSLGVVESLEIEGSREHPIHALEIPPNVEWMAFINREKKVGFASIILDYLNTNQYGDLPSEAQPYFYVQNGPWIYWSRPIVYPFGTNNLTRMMLVRKGSLYYEKNAWVPFRLGDEDPFQAIEETQKRLRHPLLVHEWMGTDNRTPRDWIMPLLTMPFNEGVAGAAGSQKGGEK
;
A
#
# COMPACT_ATOMS: atom_id res chain seq x y z
N PRO A 1 24.05 -11.48 13.41
CA PRO A 1 22.99 -10.99 12.50
C PRO A 1 21.93 -10.27 13.36
N VAL A 2 21.45 -9.09 12.96
CA VAL A 2 20.35 -8.40 13.67
C VAL A 2 19.05 -8.87 13.02
N LEU A 3 18.12 -9.35 13.84
CA LEU A 3 16.83 -9.82 13.37
C LEU A 3 15.80 -8.68 13.50
N LEU A 4 15.17 -8.33 12.37
CA LEU A 4 14.08 -7.36 12.34
C LEU A 4 12.79 -8.09 12.70
N GLU A 5 12.41 -8.04 13.97
CA GLU A 5 11.29 -8.81 14.48
C GLU A 5 10.44 -8.06 15.49
N HIS A 6 9.23 -8.60 15.64
CA HIS A 6 8.27 -8.29 16.65
C HIS A 6 8.00 -9.60 17.39
N LYS A 7 8.47 -9.71 18.64
CA LYS A 7 8.44 -10.96 19.44
C LYS A 7 7.74 -10.83 20.80
N LEU A 8 7.01 -9.74 21.00
CA LEU A 8 6.27 -9.49 22.23
C LEU A 8 4.78 -9.77 21.96
N GLU A 9 4.27 -10.83 22.59
CA GLU A 9 2.85 -11.10 22.93
C GLU A 9 1.79 -11.10 21.81
N THR A 10 2.17 -11.07 20.53
CA THR A 10 1.25 -11.09 19.37
C THR A 10 1.53 -12.27 18.42
N ASN A 11 0.85 -12.31 17.27
CA ASN A 11 1.07 -13.28 16.18
C ASN A 11 2.48 -13.22 15.55
N GLY A 12 3.33 -12.28 15.97
CA GLY A 12 4.71 -12.11 15.49
C GLY A 12 4.84 -11.40 14.14
N ALA A 13 3.73 -10.98 13.52
CA ALA A 13 3.75 -10.23 12.28
C ALA A 13 4.30 -8.82 12.52
N VAL A 14 5.15 -8.36 11.60
CA VAL A 14 5.63 -6.96 11.57
C VAL A 14 4.71 -6.07 10.74
N HIS A 15 3.92 -6.63 9.82
CA HIS A 15 2.90 -5.91 9.04
C HIS A 15 1.51 -6.32 9.54
N TRP A 16 0.78 -5.37 10.12
CA TRP A 16 -0.54 -5.64 10.72
C TRP A 16 -1.68 -5.21 9.81
N ASN A 17 -1.68 -3.94 9.37
CA ASN A 17 -2.77 -3.39 8.56
C ASN A 17 -2.67 -3.84 7.09
N PRO A 18 -3.75 -3.82 6.29
CA PRO A 18 -5.05 -3.16 6.53
C PRO A 18 -5.79 -3.58 7.81
N GLY A 19 -6.40 -2.62 8.50
CA GLY A 19 -7.12 -2.88 9.74
C GLY A 19 -8.29 -1.93 9.95
N CYS A 20 -9.31 -2.42 10.65
CA CYS A 20 -10.55 -1.70 10.91
C CYS A 20 -11.01 -1.88 12.35
N TYR A 21 -11.50 -0.80 12.96
CA TYR A 21 -12.14 -0.81 14.26
C TYR A 21 -13.54 -0.21 14.13
N ALA A 22 -14.56 -1.06 14.28
CA ALA A 22 -15.96 -0.69 14.16
C ALA A 22 -16.78 -1.35 15.29
N PRO A 23 -16.79 -0.77 16.50
CA PRO A 23 -17.59 -1.27 17.60
C PRO A 23 -19.05 -1.58 17.19
N PRO A 24 -19.63 -2.71 17.65
CA PRO A 24 -19.12 -3.60 18.70
C PRO A 24 -18.07 -4.63 18.23
N THR A 25 -17.76 -4.70 16.93
CA THR A 25 -16.70 -5.58 16.43
C THR A 25 -15.35 -5.11 16.99
N PRO A 26 -14.49 -6.03 17.48
CA PRO A 26 -13.16 -5.67 17.95
C PRO A 26 -12.34 -5.01 16.84
N TRP A 27 -11.21 -4.43 17.23
CA TRP A 27 -10.22 -4.00 16.25
C TRP A 27 -9.64 -5.23 15.57
N VAL A 28 -9.72 -5.29 14.25
CA VAL A 28 -9.27 -6.42 13.45
C VAL A 28 -8.26 -5.97 12.40
N HIS A 29 -7.32 -6.88 12.10
CA HIS A 29 -6.17 -6.62 11.24
C HIS A 29 -6.00 -7.75 10.22
N ALA A 30 -5.49 -7.45 9.04
CA ALA A 30 -5.20 -8.46 8.01
C ALA A 30 -4.16 -9.49 8.48
N SER A 31 -3.27 -9.12 9.40
CA SER A 31 -2.32 -10.06 10.04
C SER A 31 -2.99 -11.17 10.84
N ASP A 32 -4.24 -10.98 11.28
CA ASP A 32 -4.97 -11.95 12.09
C ASP A 32 -5.84 -12.89 11.25
N TRP A 33 -5.67 -12.92 9.93
CA TRP A 33 -6.33 -13.90 9.08
C TRP A 33 -5.95 -15.33 9.48
N GLU A 34 -6.97 -16.12 9.79
CA GLU A 34 -6.83 -17.55 10.02
C GLU A 34 -7.09 -18.32 8.72
N ASN A 35 -6.05 -18.94 8.17
CA ASN A 35 -6.13 -19.80 6.97
C ASN A 35 -6.81 -19.14 5.74
N PRO A 36 -6.42 -17.91 5.33
CA PRO A 36 -7.02 -17.29 4.16
C PRO A 36 -6.62 -18.04 2.88
N GLU A 37 -7.41 -17.90 1.82
CA GLU A 37 -7.02 -18.37 0.50
C GLU A 37 -5.76 -17.62 0.03
N LEU A 38 -4.71 -18.38 -0.26
CA LEU A 38 -3.41 -17.87 -0.66
C LEU A 38 -3.17 -18.16 -2.13
N GLU A 39 -2.93 -17.10 -2.89
CA GLU A 39 -2.39 -17.17 -4.23
C GLU A 39 -0.87 -17.02 -4.18
N GLU A 40 -0.15 -17.94 -4.82
CA GLU A 40 1.31 -17.93 -4.86
C GLU A 40 1.81 -18.14 -6.29
N ILE A 41 2.76 -17.31 -6.71
CA ILE A 41 3.47 -17.42 -7.98
C ILE A 41 4.96 -17.47 -7.65
N THR A 42 5.65 -18.53 -8.06
CA THR A 42 7.08 -18.72 -7.78
C THR A 42 7.85 -19.01 -9.05
N GLY A 43 8.91 -18.24 -9.29
CA GLY A 43 9.84 -18.43 -10.39
C GLY A 43 11.26 -17.97 -10.05
N PRO A 44 12.21 -18.12 -10.99
CA PRO A 44 13.63 -17.80 -10.75
C PRO A 44 13.93 -16.30 -10.60
N VAL A 45 13.03 -15.44 -11.10
CA VAL A 45 13.20 -13.98 -11.07
C VAL A 45 12.37 -13.35 -9.96
N MET A 46 11.20 -13.92 -9.66
CA MET A 46 10.23 -13.32 -8.76
C MET A 46 9.45 -14.40 -8.00
N HIS A 47 9.18 -14.11 -6.74
CA HIS A 47 8.21 -14.82 -5.91
C HIS A 47 7.15 -13.82 -5.44
N ARG A 48 5.88 -14.16 -5.63
CA ARG A 48 4.75 -13.36 -5.20
C ARG A 48 3.81 -14.20 -4.33
N ARG A 49 3.36 -13.59 -3.24
CA ARG A 49 2.24 -14.06 -2.44
C ARG A 49 1.15 -13.02 -2.40
N ARG A 50 -0.10 -13.45 -2.49
CA ARG A 50 -1.27 -12.58 -2.42
C ARG A 50 -2.38 -13.26 -1.63
N VAL A 51 -3.01 -12.48 -0.76
CA VAL A 51 -4.23 -12.87 -0.04
C VAL A 51 -5.29 -11.82 -0.32
N TYR A 52 -6.51 -12.24 -0.62
CA TYR A 52 -7.69 -11.38 -0.64
C TYR A 52 -8.82 -12.03 0.13
N ALA A 53 -9.25 -11.39 1.21
CA ALA A 53 -10.30 -11.90 2.08
C ALA A 53 -10.99 -10.75 2.85
N PRO A 54 -12.22 -10.96 3.37
CA PRO A 54 -12.79 -10.11 4.40
C PRO A 54 -11.84 -9.99 5.60
N LEU A 55 -11.77 -8.83 6.26
CA LEU A 55 -11.04 -8.73 7.51
C LEU A 55 -11.61 -9.71 8.55
N PRO A 56 -10.79 -10.23 9.49
CA PRO A 56 -11.24 -11.19 10.49
C PRO A 56 -12.52 -10.70 11.20
N HIS A 57 -13.51 -11.57 11.34
CA HIS A 57 -14.79 -11.26 11.99
C HIS A 57 -15.58 -10.08 11.39
N MET A 58 -15.22 -9.58 10.19
CA MET A 58 -15.83 -8.41 9.56
C MET A 58 -16.08 -8.65 8.07
N THR A 59 -17.33 -8.86 7.68
CA THR A 59 -17.70 -9.09 6.27
C THR A 59 -17.89 -7.82 5.46
N ASP A 60 -17.89 -6.65 6.10
CA ASP A 60 -18.20 -5.37 5.45
C ASP A 60 -16.97 -4.71 4.83
N VAL A 61 -15.78 -5.17 5.22
CA VAL A 61 -14.49 -4.67 4.73
C VAL A 61 -13.63 -5.86 4.33
N ALA A 62 -13.11 -5.83 3.10
CA ALA A 62 -12.14 -6.78 2.60
C ALA A 62 -10.78 -6.12 2.40
N ALA A 63 -9.72 -6.91 2.50
CA ALA A 63 -8.37 -6.48 2.21
C ALA A 63 -7.70 -7.43 1.22
N ASN A 64 -6.92 -6.86 0.33
CA ASN A 64 -5.96 -7.55 -0.52
C ASN A 64 -4.58 -7.15 -0.01
N VAL A 65 -3.72 -8.11 0.28
CA VAL A 65 -2.31 -7.87 0.63
C VAL A 65 -1.46 -8.76 -0.24
N SER A 66 -0.49 -8.16 -0.94
CA SER A 66 0.49 -8.92 -1.71
C SER A 66 1.91 -8.46 -1.46
N TYR A 67 2.83 -9.42 -1.55
CA TYR A 67 4.26 -9.22 -1.42
C TYR A 67 4.96 -9.81 -2.63
N GLU A 68 5.82 -9.04 -3.27
CA GLU A 68 6.69 -9.49 -4.36
C GLU A 68 8.16 -9.37 -3.95
N PHE A 69 8.90 -10.45 -4.18
CA PHE A 69 10.32 -10.57 -3.92
C PHE A 69 11.02 -10.80 -5.26
N PHE A 70 11.92 -9.89 -5.63
CA PHE A 70 12.70 -10.01 -6.86
C PHE A 70 14.12 -10.52 -6.55
N SER A 71 14.61 -11.42 -7.40
CA SER A 71 15.95 -11.99 -7.26
C SER A 71 17.03 -10.91 -7.24
N GLY A 72 17.88 -10.95 -6.21
CA GLY A 72 18.99 -10.01 -6.03
C GLY A 72 18.59 -8.58 -5.65
N GLN A 73 17.31 -8.31 -5.37
CA GLN A 73 16.87 -6.97 -4.97
C GLN A 73 16.81 -6.82 -3.44
N PRO A 74 17.22 -5.67 -2.89
CA PRO A 74 17.27 -5.45 -1.44
C PRO A 74 15.92 -4.98 -0.85
N TYR A 75 14.81 -5.21 -1.55
CA TYR A 75 13.50 -4.70 -1.17
C TYR A 75 12.39 -5.71 -1.46
N ILE A 76 11.28 -5.51 -0.76
CA ILE A 76 10.03 -6.23 -0.95
C ILE A 76 9.01 -5.22 -1.48
N VAL A 77 8.35 -5.52 -2.59
CA VAL A 77 7.22 -4.68 -3.03
C VAL A 77 5.98 -5.17 -2.31
N GLN A 78 5.38 -4.31 -1.49
CA GLN A 78 4.14 -4.58 -0.80
C GLN A 78 3.03 -3.75 -1.44
N GLU A 79 1.93 -4.42 -1.79
CA GLU A 79 0.69 -3.77 -2.24
C GLU A 79 -0.43 -4.13 -1.29
N SER A 80 -1.23 -3.15 -0.91
CA SER A 80 -2.47 -3.38 -0.18
C SER A 80 -3.61 -2.62 -0.80
N LEU A 81 -4.79 -3.24 -0.81
CA LEU A 81 -6.04 -2.62 -1.19
C LEU A 81 -7.07 -2.94 -0.13
N THR A 82 -7.67 -1.92 0.47
CA THR A 82 -8.84 -2.07 1.33
C THR A 82 -10.09 -1.74 0.54
N GLU A 83 -11.09 -2.62 0.56
CA GLU A 83 -12.38 -2.44 -0.09
C GLU A 83 -13.51 -2.45 0.93
N VAL A 84 -14.36 -1.42 0.89
CA VAL A 84 -15.55 -1.33 1.74
C VAL A 84 -16.76 -1.85 0.99
N MET A 85 -17.20 -3.07 1.35
CA MET A 85 -18.27 -3.81 0.68
C MET A 85 -19.67 -3.32 1.07
N LYS A 86 -19.81 -2.78 2.29
CA LYS A 86 -21.06 -2.20 2.82
C LYS A 86 -20.74 -0.93 3.62
N ASP A 87 -21.71 -0.02 3.67
CA ASP A 87 -21.63 1.16 4.54
C ASP A 87 -21.34 0.72 5.97
N ILE A 88 -20.29 1.30 6.57
CA ILE A 88 -19.83 0.95 7.91
C ILE A 88 -19.44 2.19 8.69
N PHE A 89 -19.81 2.22 9.96
CA PHE A 89 -19.35 3.24 10.89
C PHE A 89 -18.09 2.75 11.60
N VAL A 90 -17.00 3.51 11.51
CA VAL A 90 -15.70 3.12 12.07
C VAL A 90 -15.16 4.15 13.06
N LYS A 91 -14.35 3.67 14.02
CA LYS A 91 -13.43 4.49 14.82
C LYS A 91 -12.02 4.56 14.24
N ALA A 92 -11.63 3.53 13.49
CA ALA A 92 -10.35 3.47 12.80
C ALA A 92 -10.50 2.65 11.52
N LEU A 93 -9.96 3.17 10.43
CA LEU A 93 -9.62 2.45 9.22
C LEU A 93 -8.19 2.85 8.88
N ARG A 94 -7.28 1.88 8.77
CA ARG A 94 -5.85 2.14 8.65
C ARG A 94 -5.20 1.21 7.62
N ASN A 95 -4.10 1.68 7.05
CA ASN A 95 -3.21 0.92 6.16
C ASN A 95 -1.73 1.25 6.51
N GLY A 96 -0.78 0.74 5.74
CA GLY A 96 0.62 1.17 5.76
C GLY A 96 1.28 1.08 7.14
N GLU A 97 1.08 -0.03 7.87
CA GLU A 97 1.56 -0.19 9.24
C GLU A 97 2.71 -1.18 9.35
N ILE A 98 3.83 -0.75 9.93
CA ILE A 98 4.90 -1.66 10.35
C ILE A 98 5.11 -1.56 11.86
N VAL A 99 5.39 -2.70 12.49
CA VAL A 99 5.55 -2.88 13.93
C VAL A 99 6.90 -3.53 14.23
N PHE A 100 7.66 -2.96 15.16
CA PHE A 100 8.93 -3.51 15.62
C PHE A 100 9.08 -3.45 17.14
N ASN A 101 9.94 -4.33 17.66
CA ASN A 101 10.35 -4.31 19.06
C ASN A 101 11.37 -3.17 19.29
N HIS A 102 11.23 -2.44 20.41
CA HIS A 102 12.18 -1.45 20.93
C HIS A 102 13.62 -1.97 21.03
N ALA A 103 13.80 -3.27 21.23
CA ALA A 103 15.11 -3.90 21.26
C ALA A 103 15.84 -3.87 19.90
N VAL A 104 15.16 -3.58 18.79
CA VAL A 104 15.74 -3.66 17.44
C VAL A 104 16.04 -2.26 16.88
N LEU A 105 15.04 -1.37 16.89
CA LEU A 105 15.10 -0.03 16.32
C LEU A 105 14.64 0.99 17.37
N ASN A 106 15.22 2.20 17.36
CA ASN A 106 15.03 3.19 18.43
C ASN A 106 14.95 4.65 17.94
N GLU A 107 14.99 4.87 16.63
CA GLU A 107 14.86 6.20 16.04
C GLU A 107 13.98 6.09 14.79
N PHE A 108 13.09 7.06 14.60
CA PHE A 108 12.30 7.22 13.39
C PHE A 108 12.85 8.38 12.57
N VAL A 109 13.00 8.19 11.27
CA VAL A 109 13.49 9.20 10.32
C VAL A 109 12.57 9.26 9.11
N TRP A 110 12.42 10.45 8.53
CA TRP A 110 11.65 10.63 7.30
C TRP A 110 12.22 11.77 6.47
N LYS A 111 11.98 11.72 5.16
CA LYS A 111 12.29 12.82 4.26
C LYS A 111 11.08 13.73 4.15
N ASP A 112 11.24 14.98 4.57
CA ASP A 112 10.17 15.98 4.54
C ASP A 112 9.90 16.49 3.11
N SER A 113 8.93 17.39 2.95
CA SER A 113 8.57 17.95 1.65
C SER A 113 9.61 18.89 1.05
N LEU A 114 10.61 19.32 1.83
CA LEU A 114 11.74 20.14 1.39
C LEU A 114 12.96 19.28 1.04
N GLY A 115 12.86 17.96 1.23
CA GLY A 115 13.94 17.00 0.99
C GLY A 115 14.94 16.89 2.14
N VAL A 116 14.65 17.48 3.30
CA VAL A 116 15.46 17.38 4.52
C VAL A 116 15.09 16.09 5.23
N VAL A 117 16.11 15.39 5.73
CA VAL A 117 15.91 14.20 6.57
C VAL A 117 15.73 14.66 8.01
N GLU A 118 14.51 14.51 8.51
CA GLU A 118 14.14 14.76 9.89
C GLU A 118 14.24 13.48 10.73
N SER A 119 14.34 13.64 12.04
CA SER A 119 14.51 12.51 12.98
C SER A 119 13.73 12.70 14.27
N LEU A 120 13.33 11.59 14.85
CA LEU A 120 12.69 11.47 16.15
C LEU A 120 13.35 10.32 16.92
N GLU A 121 13.99 10.63 18.04
CA GLU A 121 14.38 9.63 19.01
C GLU A 121 13.13 9.06 19.70
N ILE A 122 13.00 7.73 19.74
CA ILE A 122 11.82 7.08 20.34
C ILE A 122 11.84 7.23 21.86
N GLU A 123 13.02 7.11 22.47
CA GLU A 123 13.16 7.30 23.91
C GLU A 123 12.78 8.73 24.31
N GLY A 124 11.93 8.88 25.33
CA GLY A 124 11.44 10.18 25.78
C GLY A 124 10.36 10.82 24.89
N SER A 125 9.98 10.20 23.77
CA SER A 125 8.84 10.63 22.96
C SER A 125 7.49 10.38 23.67
N ARG A 126 6.40 10.96 23.16
CA ARG A 126 5.07 10.75 23.75
C ARG A 126 4.65 9.29 23.62
N GLU A 127 4.12 8.74 24.70
CA GLU A 127 3.67 7.35 24.76
C GLU A 127 2.18 7.22 24.45
N HIS A 128 1.79 6.00 24.05
CA HIS A 128 0.41 5.60 23.84
C HIS A 128 -0.45 5.94 25.07
N PRO A 129 -1.65 6.55 24.90
CA PRO A 129 -2.44 6.64 23.67
C PRO A 129 -2.18 7.89 22.81
N ILE A 130 -1.16 8.69 23.12
CA ILE A 130 -0.84 9.89 22.36
C ILE A 130 0.18 9.54 21.29
N HIS A 131 0.00 10.03 20.05
CA HIS A 131 1.00 9.84 19.00
C HIS A 131 2.32 10.51 19.39
N ALA A 132 3.42 9.79 19.17
CA ALA A 132 4.78 10.33 19.34
C ALA A 132 5.04 11.44 18.32
N LEU A 133 4.57 11.24 17.09
CA LEU A 133 4.73 12.16 15.97
C LEU A 133 3.61 11.94 14.95
N GLU A 134 3.21 13.00 14.27
CA GLU A 134 2.36 12.97 13.08
C GLU A 134 3.12 13.64 11.93
N ILE A 135 3.18 12.98 10.77
CA ILE A 135 3.86 13.49 9.57
C ILE A 135 2.91 13.49 8.37
N PRO A 136 3.13 14.36 7.37
CA PRO A 136 2.30 14.40 6.16
C PRO A 136 2.20 13.04 5.45
N PRO A 137 1.08 12.77 4.76
CA PRO A 137 0.87 11.48 4.08
C PRO A 137 1.77 11.27 2.85
N ASN A 138 2.32 12.35 2.31
CA ASN A 138 3.05 12.41 1.03
C ASN A 138 4.58 12.45 1.21
N VAL A 139 5.09 11.86 2.30
CA VAL A 139 6.54 11.67 2.47
C VAL A 139 7.09 10.73 1.40
N GLU A 140 8.33 10.97 0.99
CA GLU A 140 8.96 10.17 -0.06
C GLU A 140 9.35 8.76 0.43
N TRP A 141 9.97 8.74 1.60
CA TRP A 141 10.31 7.55 2.34
C TRP A 141 10.37 7.87 3.83
N MET A 142 10.19 6.83 4.64
CA MET A 142 10.36 6.88 6.09
C MET A 142 11.05 5.60 6.57
N ALA A 143 11.71 5.64 7.72
CA ALA A 143 12.38 4.47 8.26
C ALA A 143 12.44 4.47 9.79
N PHE A 144 12.49 3.26 10.35
CA PHE A 144 12.98 3.04 11.70
C PHE A 144 14.43 2.60 11.60
N ILE A 145 15.31 3.16 12.42
CA ILE A 145 16.74 2.89 12.43
C ILE A 145 17.26 2.63 13.83
N ASN A 146 18.47 2.08 13.88
CA ASN A 146 19.32 2.08 15.05
C ASN A 146 20.75 2.39 14.60
N ARG A 147 21.26 3.57 15.00
CA ARG A 147 22.59 4.06 14.59
C ARG A 147 23.72 3.22 15.16
N GLU A 148 23.62 2.79 16.41
CA GLU A 148 24.62 1.95 17.08
C GLU A 148 24.77 0.60 16.37
N LYS A 149 23.65 -0.03 16.01
CA LYS A 149 23.59 -1.33 15.33
C LYS A 149 23.76 -1.23 13.81
N LYS A 150 23.84 -0.01 13.27
CA LYS A 150 23.88 0.32 11.84
C LYS A 150 22.85 -0.49 11.03
N VAL A 151 21.60 -0.47 11.46
CA VAL A 151 20.50 -1.21 10.83
C VAL A 151 19.27 -0.34 10.72
N GLY A 152 18.46 -0.58 9.70
CA GLY A 152 17.16 0.04 9.57
C GLY A 152 16.19 -0.73 8.70
N PHE A 153 14.94 -0.30 8.75
CA PHE A 153 13.86 -0.74 7.89
C PHE A 153 13.13 0.48 7.36
N ALA A 154 13.14 0.66 6.05
CA ALA A 154 12.50 1.79 5.38
C ALA A 154 11.26 1.37 4.59
N SER A 155 10.31 2.28 4.47
CA SER A 155 9.22 2.21 3.49
C SER A 155 9.35 3.37 2.52
N ILE A 156 9.47 3.04 1.23
CA ILE A 156 9.41 3.98 0.11
C ILE A 156 8.00 3.93 -0.44
N ILE A 157 7.30 5.06 -0.44
CA ILE A 157 5.93 5.14 -0.96
C ILE A 157 6.01 5.32 -2.48
N LEU A 158 5.53 4.31 -3.21
CA LEU A 158 5.53 4.28 -4.68
C LEU A 158 4.21 4.75 -5.26
N ASP A 159 3.10 4.35 -4.64
CA ASP A 159 1.76 4.75 -5.06
C ASP A 159 0.81 4.79 -3.86
N TYR A 160 -0.16 5.69 -3.92
CA TYR A 160 -1.21 5.87 -2.92
C TYR A 160 -2.43 6.45 -3.60
N LEU A 161 -3.55 5.71 -3.55
CA LEU A 161 -4.78 6.10 -4.21
C LEU A 161 -5.98 5.75 -3.34
N ASN A 162 -6.79 6.77 -3.08
CA ASN A 162 -8.09 6.60 -2.47
C ASN A 162 -9.17 6.98 -3.49
N THR A 163 -10.18 6.14 -3.62
CA THR A 163 -11.26 6.36 -4.59
C THR A 163 -12.54 5.66 -4.13
N ASN A 164 -13.61 5.80 -4.91
CA ASN A 164 -14.80 4.98 -4.78
C ASN A 164 -15.13 4.34 -6.13
N GLN A 165 -15.36 3.02 -6.13
CA GLN A 165 -15.64 2.27 -7.36
C GLN A 165 -16.94 2.71 -8.09
N TYR A 166 -17.82 3.46 -7.42
CA TYR A 166 -19.07 4.00 -7.98
C TYR A 166 -18.96 5.47 -8.40
N GLY A 167 -17.76 6.08 -8.35
CA GLY A 167 -17.53 7.47 -8.73
C GLY A 167 -17.84 8.51 -7.65
N ASP A 168 -18.20 8.07 -6.44
CA ASP A 168 -18.31 8.93 -5.27
C ASP A 168 -16.92 9.35 -4.72
N LEU A 169 -16.91 10.29 -3.78
CA LEU A 169 -15.68 10.60 -3.03
C LEU A 169 -15.39 9.50 -2.00
N PRO A 170 -14.11 9.09 -1.83
CA PRO A 170 -13.73 8.21 -0.72
C PRO A 170 -14.02 8.89 0.62
N SER A 171 -14.40 8.11 1.63
CA SER A 171 -14.48 8.62 3.00
C SER A 171 -13.07 8.73 3.58
N GLU A 172 -12.61 9.93 3.89
CA GLU A 172 -11.30 10.16 4.49
C GLU A 172 -11.43 11.11 5.68
N ALA A 173 -10.76 10.77 6.78
CA ALA A 173 -10.65 11.62 7.95
C ALA A 173 -9.26 11.42 8.55
N GLN A 174 -8.40 12.39 8.24
CA GLN A 174 -7.00 12.49 8.66
C GLN A 174 -6.03 11.52 7.97
N PRO A 175 -5.77 11.70 6.66
CA PRO A 175 -4.74 10.94 5.97
C PRO A 175 -3.36 11.52 6.30
N TYR A 176 -2.72 11.01 7.34
CA TYR A 176 -1.32 11.29 7.69
C TYR A 176 -0.61 9.97 8.01
N PHE A 177 0.67 10.00 8.35
CA PHE A 177 1.27 8.91 9.14
C PHE A 177 1.44 9.36 10.57
N TYR A 178 1.23 8.45 11.52
CA TYR A 178 1.68 8.68 12.88
C TYR A 178 2.69 7.63 13.29
N VAL A 179 3.58 8.04 14.19
CA VAL A 179 4.47 7.15 14.92
C VAL A 179 3.91 6.98 16.31
N GLN A 180 3.87 5.73 16.78
CA GLN A 180 3.45 5.40 18.11
C GLN A 180 4.61 4.77 18.87
N ASN A 181 4.87 5.31 20.05
CA ASN A 181 5.66 4.68 21.08
C ASN A 181 4.71 4.03 22.10
N GLY A 182 4.77 2.71 22.26
CA GLY A 182 3.98 1.95 23.21
C GLY A 182 4.74 0.68 23.62
N PRO A 183 4.06 -0.45 23.89
CA PRO A 183 4.75 -1.72 24.16
C PRO A 183 5.66 -2.17 22.99
N TRP A 184 5.36 -1.70 21.79
CA TRP A 184 6.17 -1.77 20.58
C TRP A 184 6.21 -0.39 19.92
N ILE A 185 7.11 -0.23 18.95
CA ILE A 185 7.09 0.94 18.07
C ILE A 185 6.42 0.59 16.76
N TYR A 186 5.66 1.52 16.24
CA TYR A 186 5.07 1.36 14.92
C TYR A 186 4.81 2.71 14.27
N TRP A 187 4.76 2.70 12.94
CA TRP A 187 4.06 3.74 12.21
C TRP A 187 2.80 3.16 11.59
N SER A 188 1.83 4.01 11.28
CA SER A 188 0.58 3.59 10.65
C SER A 188 0.01 4.74 9.83
N ARG A 189 -0.64 4.43 8.71
CA ARG A 189 -1.42 5.39 7.94
C ARG A 189 -2.90 5.29 8.32
N PRO A 190 -3.43 6.20 9.14
CA PRO A 190 -4.87 6.36 9.26
C PRO A 190 -5.48 6.86 7.96
N ILE A 191 -6.64 6.30 7.63
CA ILE A 191 -7.48 6.71 6.51
C ILE A 191 -8.73 7.41 7.07
N VAL A 192 -9.40 6.77 8.02
CA VAL A 192 -10.51 7.33 8.79
C VAL A 192 -10.25 7.05 10.26
N TYR A 193 -9.85 8.06 11.04
CA TYR A 193 -9.31 7.80 12.38
C TYR A 193 -9.74 8.81 13.45
N PRO A 194 -11.02 8.85 13.84
CA PRO A 194 -11.44 9.63 15.01
C PRO A 194 -10.82 9.12 16.32
N PHE A 195 -10.43 7.84 16.44
CA PHE A 195 -9.94 7.23 17.68
C PHE A 195 -8.75 7.96 18.32
N GLY A 196 -7.72 8.32 17.55
CA GLY A 196 -6.52 9.01 18.04
C GLY A 196 -6.67 10.53 18.15
N THR A 197 -7.89 11.05 18.16
CA THR A 197 -8.16 12.49 18.13
C THR A 197 -8.93 12.96 19.36
N ASN A 198 -9.12 14.28 19.47
CA ASN A 198 -10.02 14.89 20.46
C ASN A 198 -11.50 14.46 20.30
N ASN A 199 -11.85 13.74 19.22
CA ASN A 199 -13.17 13.19 18.95
C ASN A 199 -13.21 11.65 19.06
N LEU A 200 -12.44 11.05 19.98
CA LEU A 200 -12.30 9.59 20.16
C LEU A 200 -13.61 8.79 20.32
N THR A 201 -14.73 9.45 20.67
CA THR A 201 -16.05 8.82 20.79
C THR A 201 -16.83 8.82 19.47
N ARG A 202 -16.42 9.61 18.48
CA ARG A 202 -17.10 9.76 17.20
C ARG A 202 -16.89 8.52 16.33
N MET A 203 -18.00 8.05 15.76
CA MET A 203 -17.99 7.09 14.67
C MET A 203 -18.09 7.85 13.34
N MET A 204 -17.38 7.39 12.32
CA MET A 204 -17.36 7.99 10.98
C MET A 204 -17.91 7.00 9.96
N LEU A 205 -18.84 7.46 9.11
CA LEU A 205 -19.36 6.65 8.01
C LEU A 205 -18.31 6.49 6.91
N VAL A 206 -17.98 5.25 6.58
CA VAL A 206 -17.24 4.86 5.40
C VAL A 206 -18.22 4.26 4.41
N ARG A 207 -18.34 4.89 3.24
CA ARG A 207 -19.33 4.50 2.24
C ARG A 207 -18.90 3.22 1.54
N LYS A 208 -19.88 2.38 1.21
CA LYS A 208 -19.73 1.28 0.27
C LYS A 208 -19.04 1.74 -1.00
N GLY A 209 -18.16 0.90 -1.50
CA GLY A 209 -17.38 1.14 -2.70
C GLY A 209 -16.10 1.93 -2.47
N SER A 210 -15.85 2.44 -1.27
CA SER A 210 -14.57 3.10 -0.96
C SER A 210 -13.42 2.10 -1.11
N LEU A 211 -12.38 2.53 -1.81
CA LEU A 211 -11.17 1.78 -2.10
C LEU A 211 -9.96 2.58 -1.62
N TYR A 212 -9.06 1.92 -0.90
CA TYR A 212 -7.83 2.52 -0.37
C TYR A 212 -6.65 1.65 -0.75
N TYR A 213 -5.88 2.13 -1.73
CA TYR A 213 -4.74 1.42 -2.31
C TYR A 213 -3.43 2.05 -1.87
N GLU A 214 -2.45 1.21 -1.54
CA GLU A 214 -1.10 1.64 -1.26
C GLU A 214 -0.08 0.64 -1.84
N LYS A 215 0.97 1.19 -2.44
CA LYS A 215 2.12 0.45 -2.94
C LYS A 215 3.39 1.00 -2.31
N ASN A 216 4.09 0.13 -1.61
CA ASN A 216 5.33 0.45 -0.93
C ASN A 216 6.46 -0.46 -1.41
N ALA A 217 7.68 0.04 -1.36
CA ALA A 217 8.86 -0.81 -1.31
C ALA A 217 9.44 -0.78 0.10
N TRP A 218 9.48 -1.94 0.74
CA TRP A 218 10.09 -2.10 2.05
C TRP A 218 11.53 -2.53 1.91
N VAL A 219 12.44 -1.79 2.55
CA VAL A 219 13.87 -1.91 2.36
C VAL A 219 14.52 -2.15 3.73
N PRO A 220 14.85 -3.41 4.10
CA PRO A 220 15.79 -3.65 5.17
C PRO A 220 17.20 -3.22 4.72
N PHE A 221 17.89 -2.40 5.50
CA PHE A 221 19.16 -1.80 5.07
C PHE A 221 20.18 -1.65 6.20
N ARG A 222 21.41 -1.33 5.80
CA ARG A 222 22.53 -0.97 6.67
C ARG A 222 22.83 0.51 6.49
N LEU A 223 23.07 1.21 7.59
CA LEU A 223 23.48 2.61 7.53
C LEU A 223 24.91 2.69 6.99
N GLY A 224 25.12 3.49 5.96
CA GLY A 224 26.44 3.84 5.44
C GLY A 224 27.23 4.71 6.43
N ASP A 225 28.56 4.71 6.28
CA ASP A 225 29.45 5.48 7.15
C ASP A 225 29.48 6.98 6.79
N GLU A 226 29.39 7.31 5.50
CA GLU A 226 29.40 8.71 5.01
C GLU A 226 27.98 9.24 4.77
N ASP A 227 27.13 8.45 4.11
CA ASP A 227 25.72 8.74 3.90
C ASP A 227 24.87 7.58 4.41
N PRO A 228 24.21 7.73 5.59
CA PRO A 228 23.39 6.69 6.18
C PRO A 228 22.20 6.24 5.33
N PHE A 229 21.73 7.06 4.40
CA PHE A 229 20.45 6.87 3.69
C PHE A 229 20.60 6.70 2.17
N GLN A 230 21.82 6.80 1.63
CA GLN A 230 22.13 6.60 0.21
C GLN A 230 21.42 5.38 -0.40
N ALA A 231 21.44 4.24 0.29
CA ALA A 231 20.83 3.01 -0.19
C ALA A 231 19.30 3.13 -0.41
N ILE A 232 18.61 3.88 0.45
CA ILE A 232 17.17 4.14 0.32
C ILE A 232 16.95 5.08 -0.86
N GLU A 233 17.71 6.18 -0.95
CA GLU A 233 17.54 7.20 -1.98
C GLU A 233 17.82 6.65 -3.40
N GLU A 234 18.87 5.84 -3.55
CA GLU A 234 19.18 5.18 -4.82
C GLU A 234 18.09 4.16 -5.20
N THR A 235 17.59 3.40 -4.22
CA THR A 235 16.49 2.45 -4.43
C THR A 235 15.21 3.18 -4.84
N GLN A 236 14.86 4.26 -4.15
CA GLN A 236 13.71 5.11 -4.46
C GLN A 236 13.80 5.66 -5.89
N LYS A 237 14.95 6.22 -6.27
CA LYS A 237 15.16 6.78 -7.61
C LYS A 237 14.92 5.74 -8.70
N ARG A 238 15.42 4.52 -8.51
CA ARG A 238 15.22 3.41 -9.45
C ARG A 238 13.76 2.96 -9.52
N LEU A 239 13.07 2.91 -8.39
CA LEU A 239 11.70 2.41 -8.31
C LEU A 239 10.65 3.41 -8.82
N ARG A 240 10.90 4.72 -8.64
CA ARG A 240 10.01 5.78 -9.16
C ARG A 240 10.20 6.06 -10.65
N HIS A 241 11.33 5.64 -11.21
CA HIS A 241 11.65 5.80 -12.63
C HIS A 241 12.05 4.46 -13.25
N PRO A 242 11.13 3.47 -13.27
CA PRO A 242 11.42 2.17 -13.86
C PRO A 242 11.68 2.35 -15.36
N LEU A 243 12.53 1.47 -15.92
CA LEU A 243 12.75 1.44 -17.35
C LEU A 243 11.43 1.12 -18.06
N LEU A 244 10.89 2.09 -18.80
CA LEU A 244 9.70 1.88 -19.62
C LEU A 244 10.09 1.15 -20.90
N VAL A 245 9.64 -0.09 -21.04
CA VAL A 245 9.72 -0.81 -22.32
C VAL A 245 8.48 -0.45 -23.12
N HIS A 246 8.64 0.44 -24.10
CA HIS A 246 7.58 0.71 -25.07
C HIS A 246 7.63 -0.34 -26.18
N GLU A 247 6.63 -1.20 -26.22
CA GLU A 247 6.39 -2.06 -27.37
C GLU A 247 5.70 -1.22 -28.47
N TRP A 248 6.42 -0.99 -29.56
CA TRP A 248 5.85 -0.38 -30.74
C TRP A 248 5.33 -1.49 -31.65
N MET A 249 4.03 -1.50 -31.91
CA MET A 249 3.49 -2.34 -32.97
C MET A 249 3.91 -1.75 -34.32
N GLY A 250 4.74 -2.49 -35.07
CA GLY A 250 5.06 -2.12 -36.43
C GLY A 250 3.79 -2.07 -37.28
N THR A 251 3.56 -0.96 -37.99
CA THR A 251 2.52 -0.90 -39.01
C THR A 251 3.02 -1.61 -40.26
N ASP A 252 2.32 -2.65 -40.70
CA ASP A 252 2.65 -3.37 -41.93
C ASP A 252 2.09 -2.60 -43.14
N ASN A 253 2.89 -2.40 -44.18
CA ASN A 253 2.46 -1.73 -45.42
C ASN A 253 1.35 -2.51 -46.16
N ARG A 254 1.16 -3.79 -45.85
CA ARG A 254 0.06 -4.64 -46.34
C ARG A 254 -1.24 -4.41 -45.58
N THR A 255 -1.21 -3.78 -44.41
CA THR A 255 -2.42 -3.41 -43.68
C THR A 255 -3.20 -2.38 -44.52
N PRO A 256 -4.48 -2.62 -44.82
CA PRO A 256 -5.29 -1.68 -45.58
C PRO A 256 -5.24 -0.28 -44.98
N ARG A 257 -5.06 0.73 -45.84
CA ARG A 257 -5.10 2.15 -45.43
C ARG A 257 -6.53 2.64 -45.18
N ASP A 258 -7.49 1.98 -45.84
CA ASP A 258 -8.90 2.25 -45.66
C ASP A 258 -9.40 1.61 -44.35
N TRP A 259 -10.36 2.26 -43.71
CA TRP A 259 -10.98 1.74 -42.50
C TRP A 259 -11.68 0.41 -42.78
N ILE A 260 -11.25 -0.64 -42.08
CA ILE A 260 -11.90 -1.96 -42.11
C ILE A 260 -12.88 -2.01 -40.96
N MET A 261 -14.16 -2.23 -41.27
CA MET A 261 -15.17 -2.38 -40.23
C MET A 261 -14.82 -3.59 -39.36
N PRO A 262 -14.74 -3.43 -38.03
CA PRO A 262 -14.58 -4.58 -37.15
C PRO A 262 -15.69 -5.59 -37.41
N LEU A 263 -15.37 -6.87 -37.23
CA LEU A 263 -16.38 -7.93 -37.25
C LEU A 263 -17.23 -7.79 -36.00
N LEU A 264 -18.39 -7.14 -36.15
CA LEU A 264 -19.32 -6.94 -35.06
C LEU A 264 -20.45 -7.97 -35.14
N THR A 265 -20.79 -8.53 -34.00
CA THR A 265 -21.92 -9.46 -33.84
C THR A 265 -23.27 -8.75 -33.83
N MET A 266 -23.28 -7.41 -33.72
CA MET A 266 -24.46 -6.56 -33.81
C MET A 266 -24.24 -5.40 -34.79
N PRO A 267 -25.28 -4.94 -35.50
CA PRO A 267 -25.16 -3.80 -36.40
C PRO A 267 -24.78 -2.54 -35.62
N PHE A 268 -23.63 -1.97 -35.94
CA PHE A 268 -23.18 -0.69 -35.43
C PHE A 268 -22.71 0.14 -36.62
N ASN A 269 -23.30 1.32 -36.78
CA ASN A 269 -22.92 2.26 -37.83
C ASN A 269 -22.10 3.39 -37.20
N GLU A 270 -20.81 3.37 -37.43
CA GLU A 270 -19.87 4.37 -36.89
C GLU A 270 -19.87 5.68 -37.71
N GLY A 271 -20.69 5.77 -38.78
CA GLY A 271 -20.85 6.99 -39.59
C GLY A 271 -19.73 7.23 -40.61
N VAL A 272 -18.83 6.27 -40.83
CA VAL A 272 -17.70 6.39 -41.76
C VAL A 272 -18.15 6.09 -43.21
N ALA A 273 -18.14 7.12 -44.06
CA ALA A 273 -18.46 6.96 -45.47
C ALA A 273 -17.42 6.07 -46.18
N GLY A 274 -17.87 5.02 -46.88
CA GLY A 274 -17.01 4.09 -47.62
C GLY A 274 -16.48 2.90 -46.82
N ALA A 275 -16.90 2.75 -45.56
CA ALA A 275 -16.65 1.57 -44.74
C ALA A 275 -16.99 0.25 -45.45
N ALA A 276 -16.01 -0.65 -45.59
CA ALA A 276 -16.23 -2.00 -46.11
C ALA A 276 -16.91 -2.86 -45.02
N GLY A 277 -18.24 -3.02 -45.13
CA GLY A 277 -19.00 -3.82 -44.18
C GLY A 277 -18.74 -5.32 -44.33
N SER A 278 -18.43 -6.00 -43.21
CA SER A 278 -18.09 -7.42 -43.17
C SER A 278 -19.25 -8.39 -43.41
N GLN A 279 -20.50 -7.91 -43.48
CA GLN A 279 -21.69 -8.74 -43.67
C GLN A 279 -22.24 -8.82 -45.10
N LYS A 280 -21.54 -8.30 -46.11
CA LYS A 280 -21.94 -8.54 -47.52
C LYS A 280 -21.44 -9.92 -47.98
N GLY A 281 -22.06 -10.98 -47.48
CA GLY A 281 -21.77 -12.35 -47.88
C GLY A 281 -22.87 -13.30 -47.46
N GLY A 282 -23.95 -13.38 -48.25
CA GLY A 282 -25.00 -14.37 -48.00
C GLY A 282 -26.30 -14.20 -48.77
N GLU A 283 -26.27 -13.78 -50.04
CA GLU A 283 -27.36 -14.11 -50.97
C GLU A 283 -26.77 -14.90 -52.13
N LYS A 284 -26.96 -16.22 -52.07
CA LYS A 284 -26.99 -17.13 -53.20
C LYS A 284 -28.25 -17.98 -53.06
#